data_AF-A0A7C5A957-F1
#
_entry.id   AF-A0A7C5A957-F1
#
_cell.length_a   1.000
_cell.length_b   1.000
_cell.length_c   1.000
_cell.angle_alpha   90.00
_cell.angle_beta   90.00
_cell.angle_gamma   90.00
#
_symmetry.space_group_name_H-M   'P 1'
#
loop_
_entity.id
_entity.type
_entity.pdbx_description
1 polymer ?
#
loop_
_entity_poly.entity_id
_entity_poly.type
_entity_poly.pdbx_seq_one_letter_code
_entity_poly.pdbx_strand_id
1 'polypeptide(L)'
;METIEALNDLYFSLKPKIISRLNDFRILWEKGSDEDIFYELIFCLLTPQSKAKLCWRAVEEIRSKKLINKTLEELTEALNKVRFKNNKAKYIFEAKNKFFKDGKFIIKSFLKQFNDSKELRKWLVKNIKGMGYKEASHFLRNIHIGLDLAILDRHILRNLELFQVIPSIPKTLTPKLYGDIENKMKFFSSQINIPLSHLDFVFWYIGSKDIFK
;
A
#
# COMPACT_ATOMS: atom_id res chain seq x y z
N MET A 1 -0.34 -21.42 17.35
CA MET A 1 -0.07 -19.96 17.19
C MET A 1 -1.39 -19.29 16.77
N GLU A 2 -2.46 -19.54 17.53
CA GLU A 2 -3.85 -19.24 17.12
C GLU A 2 -4.67 -18.61 18.26
N THR A 3 -4.01 -18.21 19.35
CA THR A 3 -4.66 -17.50 20.45
C THR A 3 -4.42 -16.00 20.32
N ILE A 4 -5.33 -15.19 20.85
CA ILE A 4 -5.14 -13.74 20.94
C ILE A 4 -3.90 -13.38 21.77
N GLU A 5 -3.59 -14.18 22.79
CA GLU A 5 -2.36 -14.06 23.58
C GLU A 5 -1.10 -14.18 22.72
N ALA A 6 -0.98 -15.24 21.91
CA ALA A 6 0.17 -15.42 21.02
C ALA A 6 0.27 -14.31 19.95
N LEU A 7 -0.87 -13.77 19.49
CA LEU A 7 -0.90 -12.63 18.58
C LEU A 7 -0.37 -11.36 19.27
N ASN A 8 -0.75 -11.12 20.53
CA ASN A 8 -0.28 -10.01 21.34
C ASN A 8 1.22 -10.10 21.60
N ASP A 9 1.74 -11.27 21.99
CA ASP A 9 3.16 -11.48 22.20
C ASP A 9 3.97 -11.19 20.92
N LEU A 10 3.47 -11.70 19.79
CA LEU A 10 4.07 -11.40 18.49
C LEU A 10 4.04 -9.90 18.21
N TYR A 11 2.90 -9.24 18.42
CA TYR A 11 2.79 -7.80 18.24
C TYR A 11 3.79 -7.03 19.10
N PHE A 12 3.91 -7.31 20.39
CA PHE A 12 4.86 -6.64 21.27
C PHE A 12 6.31 -6.85 20.81
N SER A 13 6.66 -8.05 20.34
CA SER A 13 7.99 -8.32 19.78
C SER A 13 8.29 -7.52 18.50
N LEU A 14 7.27 -7.27 17.67
CA LEU A 14 7.39 -6.54 16.40
C LEU A 14 7.19 -5.03 16.53
N LYS A 15 6.55 -4.58 17.61
CA LYS A 15 6.10 -3.20 17.82
C LYS A 15 7.19 -2.16 17.58
N PRO A 16 8.45 -2.32 18.06
CA PRO A 16 9.51 -1.35 17.78
C PRO A 16 9.79 -1.20 16.27
N LYS A 17 9.86 -2.32 15.53
CA LYS A 17 10.10 -2.33 14.08
C LYS A 17 8.91 -1.72 13.32
N ILE A 18 7.69 -2.01 13.74
CA ILE A 18 6.47 -1.44 13.16
C ILE A 18 6.43 0.08 13.36
N ILE A 19 6.69 0.57 14.58
CA ILE A 19 6.74 2.00 14.89
C ILE A 19 7.80 2.70 14.05
N SER A 20 9.01 2.11 13.96
CA SER A 20 10.08 2.64 13.11
C SER A 20 9.62 2.77 11.66
N ARG A 21 8.98 1.73 11.11
CA ARG A 21 8.51 1.75 9.72
C ARG A 21 7.41 2.78 9.47
N LEU A 22 6.44 2.89 10.39
CA LEU A 22 5.38 3.90 10.31
C LEU A 22 5.94 5.31 10.42
N ASN A 23 7.01 5.50 11.19
CA ASN A 23 7.73 6.76 11.30
C ASN A 23 8.47 7.12 10.01
N ASP A 24 9.05 6.14 9.29
CA ASP A 24 9.63 6.38 7.95
C ASP A 24 8.57 6.93 6.99
N PHE A 25 7.36 6.35 6.99
CA PHE A 25 6.25 6.83 6.18
C PHE A 25 5.79 8.24 6.58
N ARG A 26 5.79 8.52 7.89
CA ARG A 26 5.48 9.86 8.40
C ARG A 26 6.48 10.90 7.92
N ILE A 27 7.76 10.58 8.01
CA ILE A 27 8.86 11.43 7.52
C ILE A 27 8.73 11.64 6.01
N LEU A 28 8.42 10.60 5.24
CA LEU A 28 8.17 10.70 3.80
C LEU A 28 7.04 11.71 3.52
N TRP A 29 5.93 11.67 4.26
CA TRP A 29 4.84 12.63 4.09
C TRP A 29 5.20 14.06 4.52
N GLU A 30 5.82 14.21 5.68
CA GLU A 30 6.13 15.53 6.24
C GLU A 30 7.25 16.22 5.45
N LYS A 31 8.33 15.49 5.12
CA LYS A 31 9.59 16.03 4.60
C LYS A 31 9.92 15.64 3.16
N GLY A 32 9.31 14.58 2.64
CA GLY A 32 9.54 14.12 1.26
C GLY A 32 8.97 15.08 0.21
N SER A 33 9.58 15.10 -0.96
CA SER A 33 9.11 15.86 -2.12
C SER A 33 7.87 15.22 -2.76
N ASP A 34 7.19 15.95 -3.65
CA ASP A 34 6.13 15.39 -4.49
C ASP A 34 6.63 14.20 -5.32
N GLU A 35 7.88 14.23 -5.78
CA GLU A 35 8.49 13.14 -6.53
C GLU A 35 8.71 11.90 -5.64
N ASP A 36 9.10 12.07 -4.37
CA ASP A 36 9.21 10.96 -3.41
C ASP A 36 7.86 10.26 -3.20
N ILE A 37 6.79 11.03 -3.06
CA ILE A 37 5.42 10.51 -2.92
C ILE A 37 4.97 9.81 -4.21
N PHE A 38 5.35 10.35 -5.36
CA PHE A 38 5.06 9.72 -6.64
C PHE A 38 5.80 8.38 -6.80
N TYR A 39 7.02 8.24 -6.29
CA TYR A 39 7.73 6.95 -6.28
C TYR A 39 7.06 5.90 -5.38
N GLU A 40 6.44 6.30 -4.26
CA GLU A 40 5.64 5.38 -3.45
C GLU A 40 4.34 4.96 -4.17
N LEU A 41 3.73 5.87 -4.96
CA LEU A 41 2.61 5.52 -5.83
C LEU A 41 3.04 4.49 -6.90
N ILE A 42 4.20 4.69 -7.53
CA ILE A 42 4.79 3.73 -8.48
C ILE A 42 4.95 2.37 -7.78
N PHE A 43 5.53 2.34 -6.58
CA PHE A 43 5.71 1.09 -5.84
C PHE A 43 4.39 0.32 -5.70
N CYS A 44 3.31 0.97 -5.28
CA CYS A 44 1.99 0.36 -5.14
C CYS A 44 1.35 -0.05 -6.48
N LEU A 45 1.64 0.63 -7.60
CA LEU A 45 1.24 0.18 -8.94
C LEU A 45 1.99 -1.08 -9.39
N LEU A 46 3.21 -1.28 -8.88
CA LEU A 46 4.05 -2.42 -9.23
C LEU A 46 3.76 -3.67 -8.40
N THR A 47 3.25 -3.56 -7.19
CA THR A 47 3.06 -4.69 -6.25
C THR A 47 1.97 -5.71 -6.63
N PRO A 48 0.92 -5.41 -7.44
CA PRO A 48 -0.06 -6.42 -7.83
C PRO A 48 0.60 -7.64 -8.45
N GLN A 49 0.38 -8.80 -7.81
CA GLN A 49 0.92 -10.10 -8.21
C GLN A 49 2.46 -10.12 -8.38
N SER A 50 3.19 -9.25 -7.69
CA SER A 50 4.66 -9.16 -7.77
C SER A 50 5.28 -9.12 -6.37
N LYS A 51 6.54 -9.54 -6.25
CA LYS A 51 7.24 -9.53 -4.95
C LYS A 51 7.64 -8.09 -4.60
N ALA A 52 7.23 -7.60 -3.43
CA ALA A 52 7.46 -6.23 -2.99
C ALA A 52 8.93 -5.79 -3.12
N LYS A 53 9.90 -6.62 -2.72
CA LYS A 53 11.34 -6.30 -2.86
C LYS A 53 11.79 -6.13 -4.31
N LEU A 54 11.24 -6.89 -5.26
CA LEU A 54 11.57 -6.73 -6.68
C LEU A 54 10.94 -5.45 -7.24
N CYS A 55 9.71 -5.13 -6.83
CA CYS A 55 9.04 -3.88 -7.19
C CYS A 55 9.83 -2.68 -6.68
N TRP A 56 10.29 -2.71 -5.43
CA TRP A 56 11.06 -1.62 -4.84
C TRP A 56 12.40 -1.40 -5.55
N ARG A 57 13.13 -2.47 -5.87
CA ARG A 57 14.35 -2.37 -6.68
C ARG A 57 14.09 -1.71 -8.04
N ALA A 58 12.96 -2.02 -8.67
CA ALA A 58 12.58 -1.37 -9.92
C ALA A 58 12.26 0.13 -9.71
N VAL A 59 11.63 0.51 -8.60
CA VAL A 59 11.42 1.93 -8.23
C VAL A 59 12.76 2.65 -8.05
N GLU A 60 13.72 2.04 -7.35
CA GLU A 60 15.06 2.57 -7.15
C GLU A 60 15.82 2.74 -8.48
N GLU A 61 15.65 1.80 -9.41
CA GLU A 61 16.23 1.91 -10.75
C GLU A 61 15.60 3.05 -11.56
N ILE A 62 14.27 3.17 -11.57
CA ILE A 62 13.55 4.27 -12.22
C ILE A 62 14.01 5.61 -11.64
N ARG A 63 14.21 5.68 -10.32
CA ARG A 63 14.68 6.88 -9.62
C ARG A 63 16.10 7.26 -9.98
N SER A 64 17.04 6.34 -9.81
CA SER A 64 18.47 6.61 -10.04
C SER A 64 18.78 7.00 -11.49
N LYS A 65 18.07 6.40 -12.45
CA LYS A 65 18.22 6.69 -13.89
C LYS A 65 17.28 7.79 -14.40
N LYS A 66 16.46 8.40 -13.53
CA LYS A 66 15.41 9.39 -13.88
C LYS A 66 14.50 8.92 -15.02
N LEU A 67 14.17 7.62 -15.06
CA LEU A 67 13.38 7.01 -16.15
C LEU A 67 11.94 7.52 -16.19
N ILE A 68 11.48 8.17 -15.13
CA ILE A 68 10.17 8.82 -15.16
C ILE A 68 10.11 9.95 -16.20
N ASN A 69 11.25 10.51 -16.60
CA ASN A 69 11.38 11.55 -17.63
C ASN A 69 11.76 11.01 -19.01
N LYS A 70 11.77 9.69 -19.16
CA LYS A 70 12.19 8.96 -20.35
C LYS A 70 10.98 8.38 -21.11
N THR A 71 11.23 7.64 -22.18
CA THR A 71 10.16 7.04 -22.98
C THR A 71 9.45 5.91 -22.24
N LEU A 72 8.27 5.51 -22.74
CA LEU A 72 7.54 4.37 -22.19
C LEU A 72 8.33 3.08 -22.34
N GLU A 73 9.08 2.94 -23.42
CA GLU A 73 9.96 1.81 -23.72
C GLU A 73 11.07 1.70 -22.68
N GLU A 74 11.83 2.78 -22.43
CA GLU A 74 12.89 2.83 -21.42
C GLU A 74 12.34 2.51 -20.01
N LEU A 75 11.16 3.06 -19.67
CA LEU A 75 10.48 2.75 -18.41
C LEU A 75 10.09 1.26 -18.32
N THR A 76 9.60 0.68 -19.41
CA THR A 76 9.19 -0.73 -19.47
C THR A 76 10.37 -1.69 -19.29
N GLU A 77 11.55 -1.33 -19.82
CA GLU A 77 12.77 -2.11 -19.66
C GLU A 77 13.23 -2.19 -18.20
N ALA A 78 13.14 -1.10 -17.45
CA ALA A 78 13.45 -1.13 -16.01
C ALA A 78 12.47 -2.01 -15.19
N LEU A 79 11.32 -2.34 -15.75
CA LEU A 79 10.33 -3.23 -15.13
C LEU A 79 10.51 -4.70 -15.52
N ASN A 80 11.62 -5.10 -16.15
CA ASN A 80 11.84 -6.46 -16.67
C ASN A 80 11.63 -7.60 -15.64
N LYS A 81 11.88 -7.35 -14.34
CA LYS A 81 11.67 -8.33 -13.27
C LYS A 81 10.28 -8.24 -12.60
N VAL A 82 9.42 -7.32 -13.05
CA VAL A 82 8.06 -7.12 -12.53
C VAL A 82 7.06 -7.78 -13.47
N ARG A 83 6.11 -8.56 -12.92
CA ARG A 83 5.06 -9.18 -13.73
C ARG A 83 4.13 -8.13 -14.32
N PHE A 84 3.67 -8.36 -15.54
CA PHE A 84 2.81 -7.45 -16.30
C PHE A 84 3.47 -6.08 -16.57
N LYS A 85 4.80 -6.07 -16.79
CA LYS A 85 5.62 -4.86 -16.96
C LYS A 85 5.02 -3.85 -17.96
N ASN A 86 4.52 -4.31 -19.11
CA ASN A 86 3.98 -3.44 -20.15
C ASN A 86 2.76 -2.64 -19.66
N ASN A 87 1.81 -3.29 -18.99
CA ASN A 87 0.62 -2.62 -18.46
C ASN A 87 1.01 -1.69 -17.30
N LYS A 88 1.91 -2.12 -16.43
CA LYS A 88 2.37 -1.31 -15.29
C LYS A 88 3.15 -0.07 -15.73
N ALA A 89 3.99 -0.17 -16.74
CA ALA A 89 4.65 0.98 -17.34
C ALA A 89 3.64 1.99 -17.89
N LYS A 90 2.61 1.52 -18.63
CA LYS A 90 1.51 2.37 -19.10
C LYS A 90 0.78 3.06 -17.95
N TYR A 91 0.47 2.33 -16.88
CA TYR A 91 -0.21 2.91 -15.71
C TYR A 91 0.65 3.99 -15.01
N ILE A 92 1.95 3.77 -14.88
CA ILE A 92 2.88 4.77 -14.34
C ILE A 92 2.89 6.02 -15.22
N PHE A 93 2.96 5.86 -16.54
CA PHE A 93 2.97 6.96 -17.49
C PHE A 93 1.67 7.77 -17.42
N GLU A 94 0.52 7.10 -17.39
CA GLU A 94 -0.79 7.75 -17.20
C GLU A 94 -0.90 8.46 -15.85
N ALA A 95 -0.41 7.86 -14.77
CA ALA A 95 -0.39 8.47 -13.45
C ALA A 95 0.53 9.72 -13.43
N LYS A 96 1.69 9.67 -14.10
CA LYS A 96 2.58 10.82 -14.25
C LYS A 96 1.85 11.99 -14.89
N ASN A 97 1.14 11.76 -16.00
CA ASN A 97 0.39 12.82 -16.70
C ASN A 97 -0.68 13.49 -15.84
N LYS A 98 -1.19 12.82 -14.80
CA LYS A 98 -2.16 13.41 -13.84
C LYS A 98 -1.49 14.28 -12.79
N PHE A 99 -0.29 13.89 -12.34
CA PHE A 99 0.39 14.51 -11.21
C PHE A 99 1.60 15.36 -11.58
N PHE A 100 1.95 15.46 -12.86
CA PHE A 100 3.06 16.27 -13.37
C PHE A 100 2.50 17.41 -14.22
N LYS A 101 2.65 18.65 -13.75
CA LYS A 101 2.18 19.87 -14.43
C LYS A 101 3.26 20.94 -14.38
N ASP A 102 3.42 21.70 -15.45
CA ASP A 102 4.37 22.82 -15.54
C ASP A 102 5.80 22.46 -15.09
N GLY A 103 6.26 21.27 -15.48
CA GLY A 103 7.61 20.78 -15.16
C GLY A 103 7.81 20.26 -13.73
N LYS A 104 6.76 20.13 -12.91
CA LYS A 104 6.86 19.67 -11.52
C LYS A 104 5.76 18.66 -11.13
N PHE A 105 6.07 17.80 -10.18
CA PHE A 105 5.07 16.97 -9.52
C PHE A 105 4.24 17.78 -8.53
N ILE A 106 2.94 17.50 -8.45
CA ILE A 106 1.97 18.23 -7.60
C ILE A 106 1.13 17.29 -6.70
N ILE A 107 1.52 16.01 -6.59
CA ILE A 107 0.75 14.98 -5.92
C ILE A 107 0.43 15.31 -4.45
N LYS A 108 1.37 15.81 -3.65
CA LYS A 108 1.12 16.15 -2.23
C LYS A 108 0.06 17.23 -2.10
N SER A 109 0.17 18.29 -2.90
CA SER A 109 -0.79 19.39 -2.88
C SER A 109 -2.18 18.91 -3.28
N PHE A 110 -2.27 17.99 -4.24
CA PHE A 110 -3.52 17.37 -4.66
C PHE A 110 -4.12 16.49 -3.54
N LEU A 111 -3.32 15.60 -2.95
CA LEU A 111 -3.79 14.70 -1.88
C LEU A 111 -4.28 15.47 -0.65
N LYS A 112 -3.65 16.60 -0.31
CA LYS A 112 -4.04 17.49 0.80
C LYS A 112 -5.42 18.15 0.62
N GLN A 113 -6.01 18.10 -0.58
CA GLN A 113 -7.36 18.63 -0.82
C GLN A 113 -8.45 17.72 -0.22
N PHE A 114 -8.10 16.49 0.16
CA PHE A 114 -9.02 15.53 0.74
C PHE A 114 -8.86 15.51 2.26
N ASN A 115 -9.99 15.65 2.97
CA ASN A 115 -10.03 15.58 4.44
C ASN A 115 -10.31 14.16 4.96
N ASP A 116 -10.72 13.23 4.09
CA ASP A 116 -11.04 11.84 4.44
C ASP A 116 -10.24 10.86 3.57
N SER A 117 -9.48 9.98 4.22
CA SER A 117 -8.67 8.94 3.61
C SER A 117 -9.53 7.96 2.79
N LYS A 118 -10.78 7.71 3.19
CA LYS A 118 -11.71 6.82 2.48
C LYS A 118 -12.18 7.42 1.16
N GLU A 119 -12.52 8.70 1.16
CA GLU A 119 -12.89 9.41 -0.08
C GLU A 119 -11.70 9.54 -1.03
N LEU A 120 -10.51 9.81 -0.48
CA LEU A 120 -9.28 9.82 -1.26
C LEU A 120 -9.00 8.44 -1.86
N ARG A 121 -9.17 7.35 -1.10
CA ARG A 121 -9.04 5.97 -1.62
C ARG A 121 -10.00 5.73 -2.77
N LYS A 122 -11.29 6.08 -2.63
CA LYS A 122 -12.28 5.94 -3.70
C LYS A 122 -11.87 6.71 -4.95
N TRP A 123 -11.37 7.93 -4.77
CA TRP A 123 -10.87 8.75 -5.87
C TRP A 123 -9.69 8.07 -6.58
N LEU A 124 -8.70 7.57 -5.84
CA LEU A 124 -7.54 6.86 -6.41
C LEU A 124 -7.97 5.64 -7.22
N VAL A 125 -8.86 4.81 -6.67
CA VAL A 125 -9.39 3.62 -7.34
C VAL A 125 -10.12 3.98 -8.64
N LYS A 126 -10.88 5.07 -8.65
CA LYS A 126 -11.61 5.52 -9.84
C LYS A 126 -10.70 6.14 -10.90
N ASN A 127 -9.66 6.86 -10.49
CA ASN A 127 -8.93 7.76 -11.38
C ASN A 127 -7.52 7.31 -11.76
N ILE A 128 -6.93 6.35 -11.04
CA ILE A 128 -5.58 5.84 -11.29
C ILE A 128 -5.67 4.40 -11.77
N LYS A 129 -5.37 4.16 -13.05
CA LYS A 129 -5.40 2.80 -13.60
C LYS A 129 -4.37 1.91 -12.88
N GLY A 130 -4.76 0.66 -12.64
CA GLY A 130 -3.95 -0.30 -11.89
C GLY A 130 -4.10 -0.23 -10.37
N MET A 131 -4.86 0.74 -9.83
CA MET A 131 -5.18 0.81 -8.40
C MET A 131 -6.52 0.15 -8.10
N GLY A 132 -6.49 -0.95 -7.34
CA GLY A 132 -7.65 -1.46 -6.60
C GLY A 132 -7.73 -0.85 -5.20
N TYR A 133 -8.75 -1.24 -4.42
CA TYR A 133 -8.90 -0.76 -3.03
C TYR A 133 -7.68 -1.10 -2.17
N LYS A 134 -7.13 -2.31 -2.33
CA LYS A 134 -5.93 -2.73 -1.59
C LYS A 134 -4.71 -1.88 -1.97
N GLU A 135 -4.43 -1.70 -3.25
CA GLU A 135 -3.29 -0.89 -3.70
C GLU A 135 -3.43 0.59 -3.27
N ALA A 136 -4.64 1.14 -3.33
CA ALA A 136 -4.89 2.51 -2.88
C ALA A 136 -4.76 2.65 -1.36
N SER A 137 -5.31 1.72 -0.56
CA SER A 137 -5.06 1.67 0.89
C SER A 137 -3.57 1.55 1.20
N HIS A 138 -2.85 0.70 0.46
CA HIS A 138 -1.41 0.47 0.63
C HIS A 138 -0.62 1.75 0.40
N PHE A 139 -0.89 2.44 -0.71
CA PHE A 139 -0.27 3.72 -1.00
C PHE A 139 -0.51 4.73 0.12
N LEU A 140 -1.77 4.92 0.53
CA LEU A 140 -2.14 5.89 1.55
C LEU A 140 -1.51 5.59 2.92
N ARG A 141 -1.39 4.31 3.31
CA ARG A 141 -0.65 3.92 4.51
C ARG A 141 0.82 4.25 4.39
N ASN A 142 1.45 3.95 3.25
CA ASN A 142 2.88 4.14 3.03
C ASN A 142 3.31 5.60 2.93
N ILE A 143 2.36 6.51 2.75
CA ILE A 143 2.56 7.96 2.90
C ILE A 143 1.90 8.50 4.17
N HIS A 144 1.62 7.65 5.15
CA HIS A 144 1.14 7.99 6.50
C HIS A 144 -0.23 8.71 6.61
N ILE A 145 -1.01 8.84 5.54
CA ILE A 145 -2.34 9.50 5.58
C ILE A 145 -3.51 8.52 5.56
N GLY A 146 -3.24 7.21 5.53
CA GLY A 146 -4.24 6.15 5.49
C GLY A 146 -4.09 5.10 6.61
N LEU A 147 -3.66 5.51 7.80
CA LEU A 147 -3.41 4.58 8.93
C LEU A 147 -4.68 3.85 9.41
N ASP A 148 -5.85 4.41 9.11
CA ASP A 148 -7.15 3.83 9.42
C ASP A 148 -7.72 3.00 8.26
N LEU A 149 -6.97 2.76 7.18
CA LEU A 149 -7.41 1.93 6.06
C LEU A 149 -6.80 0.54 6.15
N ALA A 150 -7.62 -0.49 5.94
CA ALA A 150 -7.14 -1.86 5.84
C ALA A 150 -6.51 -2.11 4.46
N ILE A 151 -5.46 -2.92 4.41
CA ILE A 151 -4.81 -3.40 3.19
C ILE A 151 -5.18 -4.88 3.02
N LEU A 152 -6.40 -5.16 2.57
CA LEU A 152 -6.92 -6.54 2.49
C LEU A 152 -6.26 -7.34 1.34
N ASP A 153 -5.08 -7.89 1.60
CA ASP A 153 -4.41 -8.86 0.74
C ASP A 153 -4.64 -10.32 1.20
N ARG A 154 -4.06 -11.27 0.48
CA ARG A 154 -4.21 -12.70 0.78
C ARG A 154 -3.70 -13.12 2.17
N HIS A 155 -2.63 -12.49 2.68
CA HIS A 155 -2.08 -12.77 3.99
C HIS A 155 -2.99 -12.19 5.07
N ILE A 156 -3.48 -10.96 4.87
CA ILE A 156 -4.44 -10.34 5.80
C ILE A 156 -5.74 -11.15 5.85
N LEU A 157 -6.33 -11.50 4.70
CA LEU A 157 -7.58 -12.28 4.63
C LEU A 157 -7.45 -13.66 5.28
N ARG A 158 -6.31 -14.36 5.09
CA ARG A 158 -6.04 -15.65 5.75
C ARG A 158 -5.99 -15.52 7.27
N ASN A 159 -5.37 -14.47 7.79
CA ASN A 159 -5.35 -14.25 9.24
C ASN A 159 -6.75 -13.87 9.75
N LEU A 160 -7.51 -13.06 9.01
CA LEU A 160 -8.89 -12.73 9.40
C LEU A 160 -9.79 -13.96 9.45
N GLU A 161 -9.63 -14.91 8.53
CA GLU A 161 -10.32 -16.20 8.56
C GLU A 161 -9.84 -17.05 9.75
N LEU A 162 -8.52 -17.15 9.96
CA LEU A 162 -7.93 -17.90 11.07
C LEU A 162 -8.42 -17.44 12.45
N PHE A 163 -8.51 -16.12 12.66
CA PHE A 163 -9.03 -15.52 13.88
C PHE A 163 -10.56 -15.36 13.88
N GLN A 164 -11.27 -15.99 12.93
CA GLN A 164 -12.73 -16.02 12.83
C GLN A 164 -13.39 -14.63 12.71
N VAL A 165 -12.64 -13.62 12.25
CA VAL A 165 -13.15 -12.27 11.95
C VAL A 165 -14.03 -12.28 10.70
N ILE A 166 -13.70 -13.17 9.76
CA ILE A 166 -14.54 -13.50 8.60
C ILE A 166 -14.78 -15.02 8.56
N PRO A 167 -15.95 -15.47 8.07
CA PRO A 167 -16.27 -16.90 8.04
C PRO A 167 -15.46 -17.66 6.99
N SER A 168 -15.10 -17.00 5.89
CA SER A 168 -14.25 -17.55 4.84
C SER A 168 -13.65 -16.46 3.96
N ILE A 169 -12.55 -16.79 3.27
CA ILE A 169 -11.96 -15.89 2.27
C ILE A 169 -12.85 -15.81 1.02
N PRO A 170 -13.35 -14.61 0.65
CA PRO A 170 -14.19 -14.47 -0.53
C PRO A 170 -13.40 -14.66 -1.84
N LYS A 171 -14.04 -15.25 -2.85
CA LYS A 171 -13.43 -15.44 -4.19
C LYS A 171 -13.13 -14.11 -4.89
N THR A 172 -13.96 -13.09 -4.67
CA THR A 172 -13.83 -11.75 -5.24
C THR A 172 -14.09 -10.70 -4.16
N LEU A 173 -13.39 -9.56 -4.25
CA LEU A 173 -13.59 -8.43 -3.34
C LEU A 173 -14.23 -7.28 -4.10
N THR A 174 -15.57 -7.19 -4.02
CA THR A 174 -16.29 -6.00 -4.48
C THR A 174 -16.02 -4.82 -3.54
N PRO A 175 -16.19 -3.55 -3.97
CA PRO A 175 -16.02 -2.39 -3.10
C PRO A 175 -16.83 -2.46 -1.80
N LYS A 176 -18.08 -2.96 -1.88
CA LYS A 176 -18.95 -3.16 -0.72
C LYS A 176 -18.35 -4.19 0.24
N LEU A 177 -18.00 -5.37 -0.28
CA LEU A 177 -17.43 -6.43 0.55
C LEU A 177 -16.06 -6.05 1.15
N TYR A 178 -15.26 -5.28 0.42
CA TYR A 178 -14.01 -4.72 0.94
C TYR A 178 -14.26 -3.84 2.16
N GLY A 179 -15.23 -2.93 2.07
CA GLY A 179 -15.64 -2.07 3.19
C GLY A 179 -16.19 -2.86 4.37
N ASP A 180 -17.00 -3.89 4.12
CA ASP A 180 -17.56 -4.75 5.18
C ASP A 180 -16.45 -5.50 5.93
N ILE A 181 -15.48 -6.09 5.23
CA ILE A 181 -14.34 -6.79 5.84
C ILE A 181 -13.41 -5.80 6.55
N GLU A 182 -13.17 -4.63 5.98
CA GLU A 182 -12.39 -3.57 6.64
C GLU A 182 -13.01 -3.15 7.98
N ASN A 183 -14.34 -2.98 8.03
CA ASN A 183 -15.04 -2.63 9.27
C ASN A 183 -14.95 -3.76 10.30
N LYS A 184 -15.06 -5.03 9.89
CA LYS A 184 -14.86 -6.18 10.78
C LYS A 184 -13.42 -6.23 11.32
N MET A 185 -12.42 -5.96 10.48
CA MET A 185 -11.02 -5.88 10.91
C MET A 185 -10.79 -4.72 11.87
N LYS A 186 -11.42 -3.55 11.66
CA LYS A 186 -11.38 -2.41 12.59
C LYS A 186 -11.97 -2.76 13.95
N PHE A 187 -13.13 -3.43 13.96
CA PHE A 187 -13.75 -3.91 15.18
C PHE A 187 -12.85 -4.92 15.90
N PHE A 188 -12.31 -5.91 15.20
CA PHE A 188 -11.38 -6.87 15.78
C PHE A 188 -10.12 -6.19 16.35
N SER A 189 -9.53 -5.25 15.61
CA SER A 189 -8.39 -4.43 16.02
C SER A 189 -8.66 -3.67 17.33
N SER A 190 -9.87 -3.13 17.52
CA SER A 190 -10.24 -2.47 18.77
C SER A 190 -10.43 -3.46 19.93
N GLN A 191 -11.01 -4.64 19.69
CA GLN A 191 -11.17 -5.67 20.73
C GLN A 191 -9.83 -6.14 21.31
N ILE A 192 -8.79 -6.25 20.46
CA ILE A 192 -7.47 -6.74 20.88
C ILE A 192 -6.48 -5.61 21.23
N ASN A 193 -6.91 -4.34 21.15
CA ASN A 193 -6.09 -3.16 21.42
C ASN A 193 -4.79 -3.05 20.59
N ILE A 194 -4.82 -3.54 19.33
CA ILE A 194 -3.73 -3.36 18.37
C ILE A 194 -4.21 -2.39 17.28
N PRO A 195 -3.57 -1.23 17.06
CA PRO A 195 -4.00 -0.29 16.02
C PRO A 195 -4.04 -0.95 14.64
N LEU A 196 -5.01 -0.57 13.80
CA LEU A 196 -5.22 -1.20 12.48
C LEU A 196 -3.94 -1.21 11.61
N SER A 197 -3.24 -0.08 11.55
CA SER A 197 -1.98 0.06 10.80
C SER A 197 -0.84 -0.82 11.34
N HIS A 198 -0.89 -1.21 12.61
CA HIS A 198 0.04 -2.16 13.21
C HIS A 198 -0.41 -3.61 12.94
N LEU A 199 -1.71 -3.89 13.08
CA LEU A 199 -2.28 -5.21 12.84
C LEU A 199 -2.00 -5.69 11.40
N ASP A 200 -2.04 -4.77 10.43
CA ASP A 200 -1.59 -5.02 9.05
C ASP A 200 -0.19 -5.63 9.01
N PHE A 201 0.80 -4.98 9.65
CA PHE A 201 2.17 -5.48 9.70
C PHE A 201 2.30 -6.82 10.43
N VAL A 202 1.54 -7.03 11.52
CA VAL A 202 1.57 -8.29 12.27
C VAL A 202 1.07 -9.43 11.40
N PHE A 203 -0.10 -9.28 10.78
CA PHE A 203 -0.68 -10.29 9.89
C PHE A 203 0.18 -10.53 8.65
N TRP A 204 0.74 -9.46 8.07
CA TRP A 204 1.71 -9.59 6.98
C TRP A 204 2.96 -10.37 7.41
N TYR A 205 3.50 -10.10 8.60
CA TYR A 205 4.69 -10.78 9.13
C TYR A 205 4.46 -12.27 9.36
N ILE A 206 3.26 -12.68 9.81
CA ILE A 206 2.94 -14.10 10.00
C ILE A 206 3.22 -14.90 8.72
N GLY A 207 2.81 -14.38 7.56
CA GLY A 207 2.98 -15.04 6.27
C GLY A 207 4.29 -14.75 5.54
N SER A 208 4.88 -13.57 5.71
CA SER A 208 6.07 -13.14 4.95
C SER A 208 7.39 -13.21 5.73
N LYS A 209 7.30 -13.26 7.07
CA LYS A 209 8.43 -13.15 8.02
C LYS A 209 9.26 -11.88 7.82
N ASP A 210 8.65 -10.80 7.31
CA ASP A 210 9.33 -9.54 7.02
C ASP A 210 8.45 -8.31 7.32
N ILE A 211 9.08 -7.22 7.79
CA ILE A 211 8.45 -5.89 7.94
C ILE A 211 9.09 -5.00 6.89
N PHE A 212 8.45 -4.99 5.72
CA PHE A 212 8.94 -4.23 4.58
C PHE A 212 8.17 -2.94 4.40
N LYS A 213 7.10 -2.94 3.61
CA LYS A 213 6.32 -1.76 3.25
C LYS A 213 4.91 -2.16 2.86
#